data_AF-A0A9N6WUP9-F1
#
_entry.id   AF-A0A9N6WUP9-F1
#
_cell.length_a   1.000
_cell.length_b   1.000
_cell.length_c   1.000
_cell.angle_alpha   90.00
_cell.angle_beta   90.00
_cell.angle_gamma   90.00
#
_symmetry.space_group_name_H-M   'P 1'
#
loop_
_entity.id
_entity.type
_entity.pdbx_description
1 polymer ?
#
loop_
_entity_poly.entity_id
_entity_poly.type
_entity_poly.pdbx_seq_one_letter_code
_entity_poly.pdbx_strand_id
1 'polypeptide(L)'
;MLTDAQFVQFGANPKEEVLTLERILLQTIRFDLQVEHPYSFLLKYAKSIKGDRSKLEKMVNSAWIFVNDSLCTTLCLQWEPEIIAIALMYLACKMIKFDVMDWNNRQPKHLRWWDQFVDDLNTDVLEEICHQVLDSYSVPSTHKGEGTPPTVPQSTPPKPPLSSLPMPPVLPGVA
;
A
#
# COMPACT_ATOMS: atom_id res chain seq x y z
N MET A 1 -16.06 12.85 12.80
CA MET A 1 -16.37 12.38 14.17
C MET A 1 -17.22 11.13 14.04
N LEU A 2 -17.00 10.13 14.89
CA LEU A 2 -17.77 8.87 14.87
C LEU A 2 -19.25 9.14 15.16
N THR A 3 -20.15 8.41 14.53
CA THR A 3 -21.59 8.52 14.77
C THR A 3 -22.01 7.74 16.01
N ASP A 4 -23.12 8.11 16.64
CA ASP A 4 -23.64 7.43 17.84
C ASP A 4 -23.86 5.92 17.60
N ALA A 5 -24.21 5.52 16.37
CA ALA A 5 -24.33 4.12 15.98
C ALA A 5 -22.99 3.35 15.98
N GLN A 6 -21.88 4.03 15.68
CA GLN A 6 -20.55 3.43 15.76
C GLN A 6 -20.07 3.29 17.21
N PHE A 7 -20.52 4.17 18.11
CA PHE A 7 -20.24 4.05 19.55
C PHE A 7 -20.92 2.87 20.22
N VAL A 8 -22.08 2.44 19.72
CA VAL A 8 -22.78 1.23 20.23
C VAL A 8 -21.94 -0.03 20.06
N GLN A 9 -21.06 -0.09 19.05
CA GLN A 9 -20.16 -1.23 18.83
C GLN A 9 -19.12 -1.40 19.96
N PHE A 10 -18.83 -0.33 20.70
CA PHE A 10 -17.89 -0.31 21.83
C PHE A 10 -18.58 -0.61 23.18
N GLY A 11 -19.84 -1.08 23.17
CA GLY A 11 -20.54 -1.51 24.37
C GLY A 11 -20.96 -0.38 25.32
N ALA A 12 -21.20 -0.74 26.59
CA ALA A 12 -21.79 0.16 27.59
C ALA A 12 -20.83 1.26 28.07
N ASN A 13 -19.51 1.05 27.98
CA ASN A 13 -18.50 2.03 28.35
C ASN A 13 -17.38 2.11 27.29
N PRO A 14 -17.61 2.82 26.17
CA PRO A 14 -16.66 2.88 25.05
C PRO A 14 -15.26 3.35 25.44
N LYS A 15 -15.16 4.24 26.43
CA LYS A 15 -13.87 4.77 26.90
C LYS A 15 -13.02 3.69 27.58
N GLU A 16 -13.65 2.88 28.44
CA GLU A 16 -12.95 1.82 29.17
C GLU A 16 -12.53 0.68 28.25
N GLU A 17 -13.37 0.34 27.28
CA GLU A 17 -13.05 -0.64 26.23
C GLU A 17 -11.85 -0.19 25.38
N VAL A 18 -11.82 1.07 24.93
CA VAL A 18 -10.69 1.61 24.16
C VAL A 18 -9.38 1.56 24.95
N LEU A 19 -9.39 1.92 26.23
CA LEU A 19 -8.19 1.86 27.08
C LEU A 19 -7.72 0.42 27.32
N THR A 20 -8.66 -0.52 27.45
CA THR A 20 -8.35 -1.94 27.60
C THR A 20 -7.73 -2.50 26.31
N LEU A 21 -8.31 -2.18 25.15
CA LEU A 21 -7.80 -2.56 23.84
C LEU A 21 -6.45 -1.91 23.55
N GLU A 22 -6.23 -0.65 23.92
CA GLU A 22 -4.93 0.03 23.81
C GLU A 22 -3.84 -0.73 24.56
N ARG A 23 -4.11 -1.15 25.80
CA ARG A 23 -3.15 -1.94 26.59
C ARG A 23 -2.82 -3.27 25.92
N ILE A 24 -3.84 -3.98 25.43
CA ILE A 24 -3.66 -5.27 24.73
C ILE A 24 -2.86 -5.06 23.45
N LEU A 25 -3.17 -4.00 22.68
CA LEU A 25 -2.46 -3.66 21.44
C LEU A 25 -0.99 -3.39 21.70
N LEU A 26 -0.66 -2.52 22.67
CA LEU A 26 0.72 -2.18 23.03
C LEU A 26 1.53 -3.42 23.45
N GLN A 27 0.92 -4.33 24.22
CA GLN A 27 1.55 -5.59 24.60
C GLN A 27 1.73 -6.52 23.39
N THR A 28 0.76 -6.56 22.48
CA THR A 28 0.77 -7.42 21.28
C THR A 28 1.88 -7.00 20.32
N ILE A 29 2.01 -5.70 20.05
CA ILE A 29 3.09 -5.14 19.21
C ILE A 29 4.42 -4.98 19.97
N ARG A 30 4.52 -5.52 21.19
CA ARG A 30 5.74 -5.51 22.02
C ARG A 30 6.29 -4.10 22.29
N PHE A 31 5.42 -3.09 22.34
CA PHE A 31 5.78 -1.68 22.46
C PHE A 31 6.71 -1.18 21.33
N ASP A 32 6.74 -1.87 20.20
CA ASP A 32 7.42 -1.40 19.00
C ASP A 32 6.49 -0.43 18.25
N LEU A 33 6.76 0.87 18.42
CA LEU A 33 5.97 1.96 17.84
C LEU A 33 6.66 2.61 16.64
N GLN A 34 7.87 2.16 16.28
CA GLN A 34 8.64 2.74 15.18
C GLN A 34 8.34 1.95 13.91
N VAL A 35 7.48 2.49 13.05
CA VAL A 35 7.09 1.84 11.80
C VAL A 35 7.52 2.68 10.61
N GLU A 36 8.28 2.07 9.70
CA GLU A 36 8.62 2.66 8.41
C GLU A 36 7.56 2.29 7.36
N HIS A 37 7.23 3.25 6.48
CA HIS A 37 6.22 3.07 5.45
C HIS A 37 6.82 3.22 4.04
N PRO A 38 6.22 2.58 3.02
CA PRO A 38 6.75 2.59 1.64
C PRO A 38 6.87 3.99 1.01
N TYR A 39 6.10 4.99 1.49
CA TYR A 39 6.08 6.34 0.95
C TYR A 39 7.45 7.01 0.86
N SER A 40 8.26 6.89 1.93
CA SER A 40 9.59 7.50 1.98
C SER A 40 10.53 6.90 0.93
N PHE A 41 10.45 5.58 0.77
CA PHE A 41 11.26 4.83 -0.20
C PHE A 41 10.82 5.11 -1.63
N LEU A 42 9.51 5.16 -1.89
CA LEU A 42 8.95 5.51 -3.21
C LEU A 42 9.50 6.86 -3.69
N LEU A 43 9.46 7.90 -2.86
CA LEU A 43 9.96 9.22 -3.24
C LEU A 43 11.49 9.25 -3.43
N LYS A 44 12.21 8.51 -2.58
CA LYS A 44 13.67 8.37 -2.68
C LYS A 44 14.07 7.69 -3.99
N TYR A 45 13.41 6.60 -4.35
CA TYR A 45 13.72 5.80 -5.54
C TYR A 45 13.27 6.50 -6.82
N ALA A 46 12.10 7.15 -6.82
CA ALA A 46 11.62 7.92 -7.97
C ALA A 46 12.58 9.03 -8.40
N LYS A 47 13.24 9.71 -7.45
CA LYS A 47 14.27 10.73 -7.73
C LYS A 47 15.51 10.18 -8.44
N SER A 48 15.75 8.88 -8.35
CA SER A 48 16.89 8.23 -8.98
C SER A 48 16.63 7.87 -10.44
N ILE A 49 15.36 7.77 -10.85
CA ILE A 49 14.99 7.43 -12.23
C ILE A 49 15.10 8.67 -13.12
N LYS A 50 15.70 8.52 -14.30
CA LYS A 50 15.74 9.56 -15.32
C LYS A 50 14.75 9.25 -16.43
N GLY A 51 14.11 10.28 -16.97
CA GLY A 51 13.16 10.12 -18.06
C GLY A 51 12.30 11.35 -18.28
N ASP A 52 11.26 11.17 -19.07
CA ASP A 52 10.26 12.21 -19.32
C ASP A 52 9.56 12.61 -18.02
N ARG A 53 9.57 13.91 -17.72
CA ARG A 53 9.02 14.46 -16.48
C ARG A 53 7.54 14.13 -16.29
N SER A 54 6.74 14.23 -17.36
CA SER A 54 5.30 13.95 -17.28
C SER A 54 5.02 12.48 -16.99
N LYS A 55 5.81 11.56 -17.58
CA LYS A 55 5.71 10.13 -17.27
C LYS A 55 6.15 9.82 -15.85
N LEU A 56 7.22 10.44 -15.35
CA LEU A 56 7.67 10.27 -13.97
C LEU A 56 6.63 10.76 -12.96
N GLU A 57 6.04 11.92 -13.18
CA GLU A 57 4.94 12.44 -12.36
C GLU A 57 3.76 11.47 -12.32
N LYS A 58 3.34 10.95 -13.48
CA LYS A 58 2.26 9.95 -13.56
C LYS A 58 2.61 8.65 -12.86
N MET A 59 3.85 8.17 -13.01
CA MET A 59 4.35 6.98 -12.33
C MET A 59 4.29 7.15 -10.81
N VAL A 60 4.82 8.25 -10.28
CA VAL A 60 4.83 8.53 -8.83
C VAL A 60 3.41 8.63 -8.28
N ASN A 61 2.53 9.36 -8.96
CA ASN A 61 1.13 9.49 -8.54
C ASN A 61 0.39 8.14 -8.54
N SER A 62 0.59 7.32 -9.57
CA SER A 62 -0.02 5.99 -9.63
C SER A 62 0.55 5.06 -8.56
N ALA A 63 1.87 5.04 -8.38
CA ALA A 63 2.53 4.23 -7.35
C ALA A 63 2.07 4.64 -5.94
N TRP A 64 1.85 5.94 -5.70
CA TRP A 64 1.33 6.44 -4.43
C TRP A 64 -0.08 5.93 -4.13
N ILE A 65 -0.97 5.92 -5.14
CA ILE A 65 -2.30 5.32 -5.02
C ILE A 65 -2.18 3.83 -4.69
N PHE A 66 -1.31 3.11 -5.38
CA PHE A 66 -1.09 1.69 -5.07
C PHE A 66 -0.52 1.46 -3.67
N VAL A 67 0.35 2.35 -3.15
CA VAL A 67 0.83 2.26 -1.76
C VAL A 67 -0.34 2.41 -0.80
N ASN A 68 -1.23 3.37 -1.03
CA ASN A 68 -2.43 3.53 -0.23
C ASN A 68 -3.31 2.28 -0.23
N ASP A 69 -3.48 1.65 -1.40
CA ASP A 69 -4.29 0.44 -1.53
C ASP A 69 -3.61 -0.77 -0.87
N SER A 70 -2.28 -0.85 -0.90
CA SER A 70 -1.52 -1.89 -0.23
C SER A 70 -1.73 -1.92 1.30
N LEU A 71 -2.03 -0.77 1.92
CA LEU A 71 -2.34 -0.68 3.35
C LEU A 71 -3.67 -1.35 3.72
N CYS A 72 -4.55 -1.60 2.75
CA CYS A 72 -5.77 -2.37 2.94
C CYS A 72 -5.57 -3.88 2.75
N THR A 73 -4.32 -4.33 2.57
CA THR A 73 -3.93 -5.74 2.41
C THR A 73 -2.98 -6.17 3.53
N THR A 74 -2.51 -7.42 3.50
CA THR A 74 -1.50 -7.93 4.45
C THR A 74 -0.07 -7.76 3.96
N LEU A 75 0.18 -6.95 2.91
CA LEU A 75 1.53 -6.78 2.34
C LEU A 75 2.56 -6.27 3.34
N CYS A 76 2.17 -5.36 4.24
CA CYS A 76 3.06 -4.82 5.28
C CYS A 76 3.51 -5.86 6.32
N LEU A 77 2.87 -7.04 6.35
CA LEU A 77 3.27 -8.16 7.21
C LEU A 77 4.11 -9.21 6.46
N GLN A 78 4.18 -9.10 5.13
CA GLN A 78 4.84 -10.08 4.26
C GLN A 78 6.19 -9.58 3.73
N TRP A 79 6.31 -8.28 3.47
CA TRP A 79 7.46 -7.68 2.80
C TRP A 79 7.88 -6.35 3.45
N GLU A 80 9.18 -6.06 3.38
CA GLU A 80 9.74 -4.80 3.82
C GLU A 80 9.22 -3.60 2.99
N PRO A 81 9.08 -2.40 3.61
CA PRO A 81 8.53 -1.24 2.93
C PRO A 81 9.34 -0.80 1.70
N GLU A 82 10.66 -1.07 1.64
CA GLU A 82 11.50 -0.90 0.46
C GLU A 82 11.03 -1.74 -0.73
N ILE A 83 10.77 -3.03 -0.49
CA ILE A 83 10.37 -3.99 -1.52
C ILE A 83 8.98 -3.63 -2.03
N ILE A 84 8.06 -3.28 -1.12
CA ILE A 84 6.71 -2.82 -1.49
C ILE A 84 6.81 -1.56 -2.36
N ALA A 85 7.64 -0.58 -1.98
CA ALA A 85 7.81 0.64 -2.78
C ALA A 85 8.32 0.34 -4.20
N ILE A 86 9.29 -0.56 -4.34
CA ILE A 86 9.82 -0.98 -5.65
C ILE A 86 8.74 -1.68 -6.47
N ALA A 87 8.00 -2.62 -5.89
CA ALA A 87 6.94 -3.37 -6.57
C ALA A 87 5.82 -2.46 -7.08
N LEU A 88 5.40 -1.48 -6.28
CA LEU A 88 4.31 -0.57 -6.65
C LEU A 88 4.75 0.50 -7.65
N MET A 89 6.02 0.92 -7.63
CA MET A 89 6.62 1.68 -8.72
C MET A 89 6.71 0.85 -10.01
N TYR A 90 7.10 -0.41 -9.92
CA TYR A 90 7.14 -1.35 -11.04
C TYR A 90 5.75 -1.55 -11.66
N LEU A 91 4.71 -1.70 -10.83
CA LEU A 91 3.32 -1.76 -11.27
C LEU A 91 2.91 -0.48 -12.00
N ALA A 92 3.21 0.69 -11.42
CA ALA A 92 2.92 1.98 -12.04
C ALA A 92 3.58 2.13 -13.41
N CYS A 93 4.86 1.77 -13.55
CA CYS A 93 5.57 1.73 -14.82
C CYS A 93 4.86 0.86 -15.86
N LYS A 94 4.46 -0.37 -15.49
CA LYS A 94 3.69 -1.28 -16.36
C LYS A 94 2.36 -0.66 -16.81
N MET A 95 1.61 -0.03 -15.90
CA MET A 95 0.30 0.58 -16.19
C MET A 95 0.40 1.75 -17.18
N ILE A 96 1.41 2.61 -17.05
CA ILE A 96 1.60 3.75 -17.95
C ILE A 96 2.47 3.44 -19.18
N LYS A 97 2.88 2.17 -19.36
CA LYS A 97 3.80 1.71 -20.41
C LYS A 97 5.09 2.55 -20.45
N PHE A 98 5.64 2.82 -19.28
CA PHE A 98 6.91 3.54 -19.11
C PHE A 98 8.02 2.53 -18.85
N ASP A 99 9.04 2.57 -19.72
CA ASP A 99 10.23 1.74 -19.58
C ASP A 99 11.38 2.59 -19.01
N VAL A 100 11.98 2.09 -17.93
CA VAL A 100 13.03 2.80 -17.19
C VAL A 100 14.38 2.42 -17.79
N MET A 101 14.89 3.27 -18.67
CA MET A 101 16.13 3.02 -19.42
C MET A 101 17.39 3.58 -18.76
N ASP A 102 17.27 4.65 -17.96
CA ASP A 102 18.41 5.29 -17.30
C ASP A 102 18.05 5.72 -15.86
N TRP A 103 19.05 5.68 -14.98
CA TRP A 103 18.93 6.03 -13.57
C TRP A 103 20.28 6.47 -12.99
N ASN A 104 20.23 7.24 -11.92
CA ASN A 104 21.41 7.70 -11.19
C ASN A 104 22.15 6.53 -10.55
N ASN A 105 23.48 6.63 -10.43
CA ASN A 105 24.34 5.65 -9.75
C ASN A 105 24.28 4.21 -10.32
N ARG A 106 23.92 4.06 -11.61
CA ARG A 106 23.92 2.76 -12.29
C ARG A 106 25.35 2.17 -12.32
N GLN A 107 25.49 0.98 -11.75
CA GLN A 107 26.71 0.17 -11.83
C GLN A 107 26.59 -0.85 -12.97
N PRO A 108 27.70 -1.33 -13.56
CA PRO A 108 27.66 -2.36 -14.61
C PRO A 108 26.97 -3.67 -14.18
N LYS A 109 26.99 -3.98 -12.87
CA LYS A 109 26.31 -5.16 -12.30
C LYS A 109 24.78 -5.01 -12.21
N HIS A 110 24.25 -3.79 -12.28
CA HIS A 110 22.81 -3.53 -12.18
C HIS A 110 22.15 -3.75 -13.53
N LEU A 111 21.34 -4.81 -13.63
CA LEU A 111 20.55 -5.14 -14.81
C LEU A 111 19.21 -4.41 -14.81
N ARG A 112 18.67 -4.17 -13.61
CA ARG A 112 17.36 -3.55 -13.37
C ARG A 112 17.54 -2.32 -12.50
N TRP A 113 16.65 -1.33 -12.63
CA TRP A 113 16.80 -0.05 -11.94
C TRP A 113 16.73 -0.17 -10.41
N TRP A 114 16.08 -1.21 -9.91
CA TRP A 114 15.93 -1.49 -8.49
C TRP A 114 17.09 -2.28 -7.87
N ASP A 115 17.97 -2.89 -8.67
CA ASP A 115 19.13 -3.66 -8.18
C ASP A 115 20.09 -2.78 -7.36
N GLN A 116 20.01 -1.46 -7.47
CA GLN A 116 20.82 -0.52 -6.66
C GLN A 116 20.28 -0.32 -5.23
N PHE A 117 19.03 -0.71 -4.97
CA PHE A 117 18.34 -0.48 -3.69
C PHE A 117 18.20 -1.76 -2.88
N VAL A 118 17.92 -2.87 -3.56
CA VAL A 118 17.79 -4.20 -2.96
C VAL A 118 18.52 -5.20 -3.86
N ASP A 119 19.58 -5.81 -3.32
CA ASP A 119 20.32 -6.85 -4.02
C ASP A 119 19.45 -8.12 -4.16
N ASP A 120 19.61 -8.85 -5.26
CA ASP A 120 18.93 -10.14 -5.54
C ASP A 120 17.39 -10.15 -5.48
N LEU A 121 16.75 -8.99 -5.64
CA LEU A 121 15.28 -8.90 -5.67
C LEU A 121 14.70 -9.56 -6.94
N ASN A 122 14.01 -10.68 -6.74
CA ASN A 122 13.42 -11.45 -7.83
C ASN A 122 12.18 -10.75 -8.42
N THR A 123 12.01 -10.84 -9.75
CA THR A 123 10.86 -10.27 -10.45
C THR A 123 9.55 -10.98 -10.04
N ASP A 124 9.60 -12.27 -9.72
CA ASP A 124 8.42 -13.01 -9.26
C ASP A 124 7.81 -12.40 -7.99
N VAL A 125 8.66 -11.93 -7.06
CA VAL A 125 8.21 -11.23 -5.82
C VAL A 125 7.51 -9.92 -6.17
N LEU A 126 8.06 -9.15 -7.12
CA LEU A 126 7.41 -7.92 -7.56
C LEU A 126 6.03 -8.21 -8.17
N GLU A 127 5.93 -9.25 -9.00
CA GLU A 127 4.68 -9.65 -9.64
C GLU A 127 3.66 -10.18 -8.62
N GLU A 128 4.08 -10.94 -7.62
CA GLU A 128 3.23 -11.39 -6.51
C GLU A 128 2.60 -10.21 -5.75
N ILE A 129 3.43 -9.22 -5.36
CA ILE A 129 2.94 -8.00 -4.70
C ILE A 129 1.97 -7.24 -5.59
N CYS A 130 2.28 -7.13 -6.90
CA CYS A 130 1.39 -6.47 -7.86
C CYS A 130 0.03 -7.16 -7.95
N HIS A 131 0.00 -8.50 -8.06
CA HIS A 131 -1.23 -9.26 -8.13
C HIS A 131 -2.07 -9.07 -6.87
N GLN A 132 -1.45 -9.15 -5.68
CA GLN A 132 -2.18 -8.98 -4.42
C GLN A 132 -2.85 -7.60 -4.30
N VAL A 133 -2.19 -6.53 -4.76
CA VAL A 133 -2.81 -5.20 -4.82
C VAL A 133 -3.92 -5.15 -5.87
N LEU A 134 -3.70 -5.72 -7.05
CA LEU A 134 -4.71 -5.71 -8.13
C LEU A 134 -5.96 -6.54 -7.78
N ASP A 135 -5.81 -7.62 -7.01
CA ASP A 135 -6.92 -8.45 -6.54
C ASP A 135 -7.91 -7.65 -5.68
N SER A 136 -7.44 -6.61 -4.98
CA SER A 136 -8.31 -5.71 -4.19
C SER A 136 -9.30 -4.89 -5.03
N TYR A 137 -9.06 -4.81 -6.35
CA TYR A 137 -9.95 -4.17 -7.34
C TYR A 137 -10.85 -5.17 -8.05
N SER A 138 -10.63 -6.48 -7.89
CA SER A 138 -11.55 -7.48 -8.41
C SER A 138 -12.90 -7.34 -7.69
N VAL A 139 -13.95 -7.12 -8.47
CA VAL A 139 -15.31 -7.01 -7.93
C VAL A 139 -15.69 -8.40 -7.40
N PRO A 140 -16.23 -8.56 -6.17
CA PRO A 140 -16.91 -9.78 -5.83
C PRO A 140 -18.05 -9.91 -6.85
N SER A 141 -17.94 -10.89 -7.75
CA SER A 141 -19.07 -11.27 -8.58
C SER A 141 -20.17 -11.67 -7.62
N THR A 142 -21.24 -10.88 -7.58
CA THR A 142 -22.44 -11.26 -6.86
C THR A 142 -22.91 -12.58 -7.45
N HIS A 143 -22.70 -13.67 -6.72
CA HIS A 143 -23.36 -14.93 -7.02
C HIS A 143 -24.87 -14.69 -6.85
N LYS A 144 -25.54 -14.33 -7.95
CA LYS A 144 -26.97 -14.59 -8.13
C LYS A 144 -27.11 -16.10 -8.36
N GLY A 145 -27.44 -16.83 -7.30
CA GLY A 145 -27.90 -18.20 -7.35
C GLY A 145 -28.98 -18.37 -6.29
N GLU A 146 -30.19 -18.68 -6.74
CA GLU A 146 -31.41 -18.80 -5.96
C GLU A 146 -31.34 -19.92 -4.89
N GLY A 147 -31.98 -19.68 -3.72
CA GLY A 147 -32.58 -20.76 -2.90
C GLY A 147 -32.02 -21.02 -1.48
N THR A 148 -32.79 -20.56 -0.47
CA THR A 148 -32.90 -21.04 0.94
C THR A 148 -31.99 -20.48 2.08
N PRO A 149 -32.51 -20.36 3.34
CA PRO A 149 -32.12 -19.33 4.35
C PRO A 149 -31.47 -19.92 5.64
N PRO A 150 -31.29 -19.12 6.71
CA PRO A 150 -30.30 -18.08 6.94
C PRO A 150 -29.18 -18.56 7.90
N THR A 151 -27.91 -18.26 7.63
CA THR A 151 -26.86 -18.36 8.66
C THR A 151 -26.16 -17.01 8.76
N VAL A 152 -26.33 -16.42 9.95
CA VAL A 152 -25.58 -15.33 10.61
C VAL A 152 -24.70 -14.44 9.69
N PRO A 153 -24.96 -13.13 9.59
CA PRO A 153 -24.07 -12.24 8.84
C PRO A 153 -22.73 -12.14 9.57
N GLN A 154 -21.69 -12.77 9.01
CA GLN A 154 -20.31 -12.45 9.34
C GLN A 154 -20.03 -11.05 8.81
N SER A 155 -19.81 -10.11 9.72
CA SER A 155 -19.40 -8.76 9.42
C SER A 155 -18.02 -8.77 8.77
N THR A 156 -17.97 -8.60 7.45
CA THR A 156 -16.76 -8.15 6.76
C THR A 156 -16.36 -6.78 7.33
N PRO A 157 -15.09 -6.56 7.72
CA PRO A 157 -14.67 -5.28 8.25
C PRO A 157 -14.87 -4.17 7.19
N PRO A 158 -15.36 -2.99 7.59
CA PRO A 158 -15.56 -1.89 6.66
C PRO A 158 -14.20 -1.41 6.11
N LYS A 159 -14.11 -1.20 4.80
CA LYS A 159 -12.98 -0.51 4.16
C LYS A 159 -12.76 0.83 4.89
N PRO A 160 -11.53 1.14 5.34
CA PRO A 160 -11.26 2.41 6.00
C PRO A 160 -11.58 3.57 5.05
N PRO A 161 -12.08 4.70 5.57
CA PRO A 161 -12.39 5.85 4.74
C PRO A 161 -11.11 6.40 4.10
N LEU A 162 -11.16 6.59 2.77
CA LEU A 162 -10.09 7.19 1.93
C LEU A 162 -9.54 8.52 2.46
N SER A 163 -10.22 9.16 3.42
CA SER A 163 -9.90 10.47 3.97
C SER A 163 -8.71 10.53 4.93
N SER A 164 -8.10 9.40 5.28
CA SER A 164 -6.93 9.33 6.18
C SER A 164 -5.61 9.06 5.45
N LEU A 165 -5.68 8.78 4.14
CA LEU A 165 -4.50 8.42 3.36
C LEU A 165 -3.69 9.68 2.98
N PRO A 166 -2.35 9.60 3.05
CA PRO A 166 -1.49 10.66 2.54
C PRO A 166 -1.87 11.01 1.09
N MET A 167 -1.97 12.31 0.77
CA MET A 167 -2.16 12.78 -0.60
C MET A 167 -0.84 12.68 -1.38
N PRO A 168 -0.88 12.37 -2.69
CA PRO A 168 0.33 12.36 -3.50
C PRO A 168 1.01 13.73 -3.48
N PRO A 169 2.34 13.81 -3.31
CA PRO A 169 3.04 15.08 -3.34
C PRO A 169 3.02 15.65 -4.76
N VAL A 170 2.60 16.92 -4.89
CA VAL A 170 2.89 17.71 -6.09
C VAL A 170 4.39 17.93 -6.11
N LEU A 171 5.10 17.35 -7.09
CA LEU A 171 6.54 17.59 -7.24
C LEU A 171 6.74 19.12 -7.38
N PRO A 172 7.54 19.76 -6.51
CA PRO A 172 7.74 21.20 -6.60
C PRO A 172 8.36 21.53 -7.95
N GLY A 173 7.76 22.49 -8.64
CA GLY A 173 8.35 23.10 -9.82
C GLY A 173 9.72 23.67 -9.45
N VAL A 174 10.76 23.19 -10.13
CA VAL A 174 12.04 23.85 -10.15
C VAL A 174 12.08 24.59 -11.48
N ALA A 175 11.96 25.91 -11.39
CA ALA A 175 12.20 26.84 -12.48
C ALA A 175 13.64 26.70 -13.01
#